data_AF-A0A485JEQ9-F1
#
_entry.id   AF-A0A485JEQ9-F1
#
_cell.length_a   1.000
_cell.length_b   1.000
_cell.length_c   1.000
_cell.angle_alpha   90.00
_cell.angle_beta   90.00
_cell.angle_gamma   90.00
#
_symmetry.space_group_name_H-M   'P 1'
#
loop_
_entity.id
_entity.type
_entity.pdbx_description
1 polymer ?
#
loop_
_entity_poly.entity_id
_entity_poly.type
_entity_poly.pdbx_seq_one_letter_code
_entity_poly.pdbx_strand_id
1 'polypeptide(L)'
;MKHAVIDGEPITERVVTLTGEAIARPGNVWARLGTPVRHLLNDAGFCPSADQMVIMGGPLMGFTLPWLDVPVVKITNCLLAPSANELGEPQEEQSCIRCSACADACPADLLPQQLYWFSKGQQHDKATTHNIADCIECGACAWVCPSNIPLVQYFRQEKAEIAAIHQEEKRAAEAKARFEARQARLEREKAARLERHKSAAVQPAAKDKDAIAAALARVKEKQAQATQPIVIKAGERPDNSAIIAAREARKAQARAKQAELQQTNDAATVADPRKTAVEAAIARAKARKLEQQQANAKPEEQVDPRKAAVEAAIARAKARKLEQQQANAEPEEKVDPRKAAVEAAIARAKARKLETAKGQCGTRRTGRSAQSRRRSRYCPCQSTQAGTATG
;
A
#
# COMPACT_ATOMS: atom_id res chain seq x y z
N MET A 1 5.40 40.00 -17.07
CA MET A 1 6.22 40.14 -15.84
C MET A 1 5.97 41.44 -15.10
N LYS A 2 5.68 42.57 -15.76
CA LYS A 2 5.37 43.85 -15.11
C LYS A 2 4.29 43.74 -14.01
N HIS A 3 3.11 43.23 -14.33
CA HIS A 3 1.98 43.10 -13.40
C HIS A 3 2.30 42.33 -12.11
N ALA A 4 3.00 41.19 -12.22
CA ALA A 4 3.33 40.37 -11.05
C ALA A 4 4.47 40.96 -10.21
N VAL A 5 5.46 41.61 -10.83
CA VAL A 5 6.68 42.08 -10.14
C VAL A 5 6.53 43.51 -9.62
N ILE A 6 5.86 44.38 -10.37
CA ILE A 6 5.69 45.80 -10.04
C ILE A 6 4.37 46.02 -9.31
N ASP A 7 3.28 45.48 -9.86
CA ASP A 7 1.92 45.79 -9.39
C ASP A 7 1.44 44.81 -8.30
N GLY A 8 2.20 43.72 -8.05
CA GLY A 8 1.88 42.70 -7.05
C GLY A 8 0.66 41.85 -7.39
N GLU A 9 0.20 41.89 -8.64
CA GLU A 9 -1.01 41.21 -9.08
C GLU A 9 -0.73 39.72 -9.35
N PRO A 10 -1.57 38.79 -8.82
CA PRO A 10 -1.46 37.38 -9.17
C PRO A 10 -1.81 37.17 -10.64
N ILE A 11 -1.29 36.09 -11.24
CA ILE A 11 -1.65 35.73 -12.62
C ILE A 11 -3.12 35.31 -12.69
N THR A 12 -3.97 36.19 -13.20
CA THR A 12 -5.42 35.97 -13.36
C THR A 12 -5.79 35.56 -14.78
N GLU A 13 -4.97 35.95 -15.75
CA GLU A 13 -5.16 35.67 -17.17
C GLU A 13 -3.82 35.43 -17.88
N ARG A 14 -3.89 34.77 -19.04
CA ARG A 14 -2.74 34.45 -19.87
C ARG A 14 -3.15 34.52 -21.34
N VAL A 15 -2.19 34.87 -22.20
CA VAL A 15 -2.34 34.74 -23.65
C VAL A 15 -2.36 33.26 -24.04
N VAL A 16 -3.44 32.85 -24.71
CA VAL A 16 -3.61 31.52 -25.29
C VAL A 16 -3.73 31.67 -26.80
N THR A 17 -2.93 30.91 -27.53
CA THR A 17 -3.03 30.83 -29.00
C THR A 17 -4.05 29.79 -29.39
N LEU A 18 -5.05 30.17 -30.18
CA LEU A 18 -6.05 29.28 -30.77
C LEU A 18 -5.67 29.05 -32.23
N THR A 19 -5.45 27.80 -32.63
CA THR A 19 -4.97 27.45 -33.98
C THR A 19 -5.48 26.09 -34.45
N GLY A 20 -5.32 25.80 -35.74
CA GLY A 20 -5.77 24.58 -36.42
C GLY A 20 -6.89 24.84 -37.43
N GLU A 21 -7.00 23.96 -38.42
CA GLU A 21 -7.97 24.10 -39.53
C GLU A 21 -9.43 24.04 -39.09
N ALA A 22 -9.73 23.45 -37.94
CA ALA A 22 -11.09 23.41 -37.39
C ALA A 22 -11.54 24.75 -36.78
N ILE A 23 -10.67 25.77 -36.76
CA ILE A 23 -10.94 27.09 -36.16
C ILE A 23 -11.07 28.13 -37.27
N ALA A 24 -12.23 28.80 -37.36
CA ALA A 24 -12.48 29.82 -38.37
C ALA A 24 -11.62 31.09 -38.18
N ARG A 25 -11.32 31.48 -36.93
CA ARG A 25 -10.55 32.69 -36.60
C ARG A 25 -9.36 32.35 -35.70
N PRO A 26 -8.25 31.82 -36.26
CA PRO A 26 -7.04 31.57 -35.49
C PRO A 26 -6.44 32.88 -34.98
N GLY A 27 -5.88 32.86 -33.78
CA GLY A 27 -5.33 34.05 -33.16
C GLY A 27 -4.98 33.90 -31.69
N ASN A 28 -4.42 34.96 -31.13
CA ASN A 28 -4.06 35.03 -29.71
C ASN A 28 -5.19 35.70 -28.94
N VAL A 29 -5.63 35.08 -27.85
CA VAL A 29 -6.67 35.62 -26.97
C VAL A 29 -6.16 35.72 -25.54
N TRP A 30 -6.61 36.74 -24.81
CA TRP A 30 -6.42 36.80 -23.36
C TRP A 30 -7.49 35.95 -22.69
N ALA A 31 -7.08 34.84 -22.09
CA ALA A 31 -7.98 33.93 -21.40
C ALA A 31 -7.77 34.01 -19.90
N ARG A 32 -8.86 34.16 -19.14
CA ARG A 32 -8.85 34.04 -17.68
C ARG A 32 -8.58 32.60 -17.28
N LEU A 33 -7.79 32.43 -16.23
CA LEU A 33 -7.58 31.11 -15.65
C LEU A 33 -8.91 30.58 -15.09
N GLY A 34 -9.23 29.32 -15.39
CA GLY A 34 -10.48 28.68 -15.03
C GLY A 34 -11.56 28.72 -16.12
N THR A 35 -11.44 29.57 -17.15
CA THR A 35 -12.45 29.56 -18.22
C THR A 35 -12.39 28.24 -18.99
N PRO A 36 -13.53 27.62 -19.33
CA PRO A 36 -13.55 26.33 -19.98
C PRO A 36 -13.07 26.44 -21.43
N VAL A 37 -12.30 25.46 -21.90
CA VAL A 37 -11.73 25.43 -23.26
C VAL A 37 -12.81 25.59 -24.34
N ARG A 38 -13.98 25.00 -24.15
CA ARG A 38 -15.13 25.17 -25.06
C ARG A 38 -15.51 26.62 -25.32
N HIS A 39 -15.38 27.51 -24.33
CA HIS A 39 -15.76 28.92 -24.48
C HIS A 39 -14.82 29.60 -25.46
N LEU A 40 -13.51 29.39 -25.29
CA LEU A 40 -12.50 29.96 -26.18
C LEU A 40 -12.62 29.41 -27.60
N LEU A 41 -12.89 28.11 -27.74
CA LEU A 41 -13.08 27.49 -29.04
C LEU A 41 -14.32 28.03 -29.76
N ASN A 42 -15.45 28.15 -29.05
CA ASN A 42 -16.67 28.74 -29.61
C ASN A 42 -16.46 30.20 -30.03
N ASP A 43 -15.75 30.99 -29.21
CA ASP A 43 -15.39 32.37 -29.54
C ASP A 43 -14.55 32.44 -30.83
N ALA A 44 -13.69 31.47 -31.07
CA ALA A 44 -12.86 31.39 -32.28
C ALA A 44 -13.60 30.80 -33.51
N GLY A 45 -14.86 30.39 -33.37
CA GLY A 45 -15.65 29.76 -34.44
C GLY A 45 -15.20 28.34 -34.73
N PHE A 46 -15.05 27.53 -33.68
CA PHE A 46 -14.70 26.12 -33.79
C PHE A 46 -15.81 25.29 -34.45
N CYS A 47 -15.45 24.61 -35.53
CA CYS A 47 -16.34 23.74 -36.31
C CYS A 47 -15.84 22.28 -36.20
N PRO A 48 -16.41 21.47 -35.29
CA PRO A 48 -15.92 20.12 -35.05
C PRO A 48 -16.21 19.19 -36.23
N SER A 49 -15.19 18.44 -36.65
CA SER A 49 -15.32 17.25 -37.49
C SER A 49 -15.74 16.01 -36.67
N ALA A 50 -16.10 14.90 -37.33
CA ALA A 50 -16.61 13.70 -36.66
C ALA A 50 -15.63 13.10 -35.63
N ASP A 51 -14.33 13.13 -35.92
CA ASP A 51 -13.24 12.61 -35.08
C ASP A 51 -12.36 13.75 -34.52
N GLN A 52 -12.96 14.91 -34.28
CA GLN A 52 -12.21 16.11 -33.89
C GLN A 52 -11.55 15.95 -32.52
N MET A 53 -10.22 15.89 -32.53
CA MET A 53 -9.42 16.00 -31.32
C MET A 53 -9.02 17.45 -31.05
N VAL A 54 -8.90 17.83 -29.78
CA VAL A 54 -8.34 19.13 -29.38
C VAL A 54 -7.13 18.87 -28.52
N ILE A 55 -6.02 19.49 -28.88
CA ILE A 55 -4.73 19.35 -28.21
C ILE A 55 -4.49 20.60 -27.38
N MET A 56 -4.31 20.41 -26.08
CA MET A 56 -3.84 21.48 -25.21
C MET A 56 -2.31 21.49 -25.22
N GLY A 57 -1.74 22.54 -25.81
CA GLY A 57 -0.32 22.70 -26.07
C GLY A 57 -0.04 22.83 -27.57
N GLY A 58 1.22 22.64 -27.94
CA GLY A 58 1.62 22.58 -29.36
C GLY A 58 1.52 21.16 -29.92
N PRO A 59 1.82 20.96 -31.22
CA PRO A 59 1.74 19.64 -31.86
C PRO A 59 2.69 18.60 -31.25
N LEU A 60 3.83 19.02 -30.71
CA LEU A 60 4.83 18.11 -30.15
C LEU A 60 4.68 17.86 -28.64
N MET A 61 4.46 18.94 -27.86
CA MET A 61 4.41 18.88 -26.39
C MET A 61 2.99 18.84 -25.82
N GLY A 62 1.98 19.01 -26.68
CA GLY A 62 0.59 19.02 -26.25
C GLY A 62 0.08 17.65 -25.84
N PHE A 63 -1.08 17.65 -25.19
CA PHE A 63 -1.83 16.44 -24.88
C PHE A 63 -3.27 16.60 -25.35
N THR A 64 -3.85 15.50 -25.81
CA THR A 64 -5.23 15.46 -26.27
C THR A 64 -6.18 15.61 -25.08
N LEU A 65 -7.12 16.55 -25.20
CA LEU A 65 -8.16 16.75 -24.21
C LEU A 65 -9.23 15.65 -24.35
N PRO A 66 -9.61 14.97 -23.25
CA PRO A 66 -10.67 13.98 -23.26
C PRO A 66 -12.07 14.60 -23.42
N TRP A 67 -12.26 15.86 -23.01
CA TRP A 67 -13.49 16.65 -23.18
C TRP A 67 -13.16 18.16 -23.20
N LEU A 68 -14.07 18.99 -23.69
CA LEU A 68 -13.84 20.44 -23.90
C LEU A 68 -14.18 21.33 -22.68
N ASP A 69 -14.77 20.76 -21.63
CA ASP A 69 -15.06 21.44 -20.36
C ASP A 69 -13.85 21.55 -19.41
N VAL A 70 -12.65 21.19 -19.88
CA VAL A 70 -11.42 21.35 -19.10
C VAL A 70 -11.12 22.84 -18.92
N PRO A 71 -10.75 23.29 -17.71
CA PRO A 71 -10.41 24.69 -17.47
C PRO A 71 -9.05 25.05 -18.08
N VAL A 72 -8.94 26.28 -18.58
CA VAL A 72 -7.66 26.91 -18.91
C VAL A 72 -6.87 27.10 -17.63
N VAL A 73 -5.65 26.59 -17.59
CA VAL A 73 -4.75 26.66 -16.43
C VAL A 73 -3.48 27.44 -16.79
N LYS A 74 -2.62 27.70 -15.80
CA LYS A 74 -1.39 28.49 -15.98
C LYS A 74 -0.44 27.95 -17.08
N ILE A 75 -0.55 26.66 -17.40
CA ILE A 75 0.27 25.98 -18.43
C ILE A 75 -0.40 25.95 -19.81
N THR A 76 -1.66 26.36 -19.94
CA THR A 76 -2.36 26.42 -21.23
C THR A 76 -1.78 27.58 -22.04
N ASN A 77 -0.91 27.26 -22.99
CA ASN A 77 -0.30 28.26 -23.89
C ASN A 77 -0.97 28.28 -25.27
N CYS A 78 -1.38 27.11 -25.75
CA CYS A 78 -1.93 26.92 -27.08
C CYS A 78 -3.07 25.90 -27.00
N LEU A 79 -4.12 26.11 -27.78
CA LEU A 79 -5.19 25.16 -28.04
C LEU A 79 -5.20 24.92 -29.54
N LEU A 80 -4.79 23.72 -29.94
CA LEU A 80 -4.72 23.29 -31.32
C LEU A 80 -5.92 22.39 -31.60
N ALA A 81 -6.73 22.73 -32.57
CA ALA A 81 -7.85 21.92 -33.05
C ALA A 81 -7.58 21.54 -34.51
N PRO A 82 -6.77 20.50 -34.75
CA PRO A 82 -6.29 20.17 -36.08
C PRO A 82 -7.32 19.40 -36.89
N SER A 83 -7.31 19.54 -38.21
CA SER A 83 -8.07 18.62 -39.07
C SER A 83 -7.35 17.27 -39.21
N ALA A 84 -8.06 16.26 -39.74
CA ALA A 84 -7.45 14.97 -40.07
C ALA A 84 -6.27 15.09 -41.07
N ASN A 85 -6.29 16.11 -41.95
CA ASN A 85 -5.23 16.34 -42.92
C ASN A 85 -3.99 16.98 -42.29
N GLU A 86 -4.13 17.78 -41.23
CA GLU A 86 -3.00 18.49 -40.59
C GLU A 86 -2.08 17.55 -39.79
N LEU A 87 -2.63 16.52 -39.14
CA LEU A 87 -1.84 15.59 -38.32
C LEU A 87 -1.40 14.30 -39.05
N GLY A 88 -1.99 14.02 -40.21
CA GLY A 88 -1.78 12.77 -40.93
C GLY A 88 -2.46 11.57 -40.25
N GLU A 89 -2.49 10.45 -40.96
CA GLU A 89 -3.08 9.21 -40.43
C GLU A 89 -2.15 8.58 -39.38
N PRO A 90 -2.69 8.07 -38.25
CA PRO A 90 -1.91 7.32 -37.28
C PRO A 90 -1.29 6.07 -37.94
N GLN A 91 0.03 6.05 -38.08
CA GLN A 91 0.72 4.86 -38.57
C GLN A 91 0.93 3.85 -37.43
N GLU A 92 0.91 2.56 -37.75
CA GLU A 92 1.14 1.51 -36.76
C GLU A 92 2.60 1.49 -36.27
N GLU A 93 2.81 1.22 -34.97
CA GLU A 93 4.13 1.08 -34.38
C GLU A 93 4.89 -0.10 -35.03
N GLN A 94 6.03 0.19 -35.65
CA GLN A 94 6.93 -0.82 -36.20
C GLN A 94 8.10 -1.11 -35.24
N SER A 95 8.82 -2.20 -35.50
CA SER A 95 10.01 -2.56 -34.70
C SER A 95 11.14 -1.55 -34.87
N CYS A 96 11.86 -1.26 -33.78
CA CYS A 96 13.00 -0.34 -33.78
C CYS A 96 14.16 -0.89 -34.64
N ILE A 97 14.56 -0.15 -35.67
CA ILE A 97 15.69 -0.49 -36.56
C ILE A 97 17.06 0.02 -36.08
N ARG A 98 17.11 0.64 -34.90
CA ARG A 98 18.32 1.20 -34.27
C ARG A 98 19.11 2.21 -35.12
N CYS A 99 18.42 3.07 -35.87
CA CYS A 99 19.01 4.09 -36.74
C CYS A 99 19.65 5.32 -36.03
N SER A 100 19.70 5.35 -34.69
CA SER A 100 20.18 6.46 -33.85
C SER A 100 19.58 7.87 -34.03
N ALA A 101 18.72 8.12 -35.03
CA ALA A 101 18.13 9.45 -35.30
C ALA A 101 17.45 10.11 -34.07
N CYS A 102 16.85 9.31 -33.18
CA CYS A 102 16.24 9.81 -31.95
C CYS A 102 17.23 10.43 -30.96
N ALA A 103 18.50 9.97 -30.93
CA ALA A 103 19.54 10.53 -30.07
C ALA A 103 20.02 11.87 -30.64
N ASP A 104 20.24 11.94 -31.96
CA ASP A 104 20.68 13.16 -32.63
C ASP A 104 19.65 14.30 -32.54
N ALA A 105 18.36 13.97 -32.52
CA ALA A 105 17.27 14.94 -32.39
C ALA A 105 16.96 15.35 -30.94
N CYS A 106 17.58 14.72 -29.93
CA CYS A 106 17.21 14.96 -28.54
C CYS A 106 17.83 16.27 -28.01
N PRO A 107 17.04 17.29 -27.61
CA PRO A 107 17.58 18.55 -27.10
C PRO A 107 18.17 18.44 -25.68
N ALA A 108 18.02 17.29 -25.02
CA ALA A 108 18.54 17.01 -23.68
C ALA A 108 19.73 16.03 -23.71
N ASP A 109 20.27 15.71 -24.89
CA ASP A 109 21.40 14.80 -25.09
C ASP A 109 21.25 13.43 -24.38
N LEU A 110 20.00 12.94 -24.31
CA LEU A 110 19.70 11.62 -23.76
C LEU A 110 19.89 10.52 -24.82
N LEU A 111 19.76 9.25 -24.40
CA LEU A 111 19.77 8.08 -25.27
C LEU A 111 18.36 7.46 -25.36
N PRO A 112 17.41 8.01 -26.14
CA PRO A 112 16.03 7.51 -26.22
C PRO A 112 15.94 6.04 -26.62
N GLN A 113 16.86 5.55 -27.45
CA GLN A 113 16.89 4.14 -27.84
C GLN A 113 17.03 3.22 -26.63
N GLN A 114 17.97 3.51 -25.72
CA GLN A 114 18.18 2.69 -24.51
C GLN A 114 17.03 2.84 -23.54
N LEU A 115 16.58 4.08 -23.31
CA LEU A 115 15.43 4.37 -22.46
C LEU A 115 14.18 3.63 -22.92
N TYR A 116 13.93 3.55 -24.24
CA TYR A 116 12.79 2.80 -24.77
C TYR A 116 12.83 1.32 -24.39
N TRP A 117 14.00 0.68 -24.51
CA TRP A 117 14.14 -0.73 -24.12
C TRP A 117 14.00 -0.93 -22.61
N PHE A 118 14.45 0.02 -21.80
CA PHE A 118 14.26 -0.05 -20.35
C PHE A 118 12.80 0.15 -19.96
N SER A 119 12.12 1.15 -20.52
CA SER A 119 10.69 1.40 -20.28
C SER A 119 9.81 0.25 -20.76
N LYS A 120 10.04 -0.24 -21.99
CA LYS A 120 9.30 -1.40 -22.53
C LYS A 120 9.54 -2.67 -21.71
N GLY A 121 10.71 -2.79 -21.11
CA GLY A 121 11.09 -3.90 -20.24
C GLY A 121 10.72 -3.71 -18.76
N GLN A 122 10.05 -2.62 -18.37
CA GLN A 122 9.74 -2.25 -16.98
C GLN A 122 10.98 -2.27 -16.06
N GLN A 123 12.14 -1.86 -16.59
CA GLN A 123 13.42 -1.81 -15.87
C GLN A 123 13.65 -0.41 -15.29
N HIS A 124 12.86 -0.05 -14.28
CA HIS A 124 12.82 1.27 -13.65
C HIS A 124 14.17 1.74 -13.10
N ASP A 125 14.94 0.83 -12.48
CA ASP A 125 16.26 1.15 -11.93
C ASP A 125 17.23 1.60 -13.03
N LYS A 126 17.18 0.94 -14.18
CA LYS A 126 18.04 1.29 -15.33
C LYS A 126 17.58 2.58 -15.98
N ALA A 127 16.28 2.77 -16.17
CA ALA A 127 15.74 4.02 -16.69
C ALA A 127 16.14 5.22 -15.81
N THR A 128 16.09 5.05 -14.50
CA THR A 128 16.55 6.06 -13.52
C THR A 128 18.06 6.31 -13.63
N THR A 129 18.86 5.26 -13.75
CA THR A 129 20.33 5.37 -13.94
C THR A 129 20.69 6.11 -15.24
N HIS A 130 19.84 6.01 -16.27
CA HIS A 130 20.00 6.72 -17.55
C HIS A 130 19.26 8.06 -17.58
N ASN A 131 19.00 8.64 -16.40
CA ASN A 131 18.44 9.99 -16.23
C ASN A 131 17.13 10.23 -16.98
N ILE A 132 16.21 9.26 -16.96
CA ILE A 132 14.89 9.44 -17.58
C ILE A 132 14.14 10.65 -17.03
N ALA A 133 14.43 11.07 -15.79
CA ALA A 133 13.88 12.27 -15.17
C ALA A 133 14.18 13.57 -15.95
N ASP A 134 15.33 13.63 -16.63
CA ASP A 134 15.77 14.82 -17.39
C ASP A 134 15.06 14.97 -18.73
N CYS A 135 14.37 13.93 -19.19
CA CYS A 135 13.59 14.00 -20.42
C CYS A 135 12.52 15.10 -20.29
N ILE A 136 12.47 16.07 -21.20
CA ILE A 136 11.46 17.15 -21.15
C ILE A 136 10.17 16.82 -21.91
N GLU A 137 10.01 15.57 -22.38
CA GLU A 137 8.82 15.10 -23.10
C GLU A 137 8.48 15.95 -24.34
N CYS A 138 9.52 16.41 -25.05
CA CYS A 138 9.37 17.35 -26.15
C CYS A 138 8.82 16.75 -27.46
N GLY A 139 8.71 15.43 -27.59
CA GLY A 139 8.18 14.80 -28.81
C GLY A 139 9.17 14.62 -29.97
N ALA A 140 10.33 15.29 -29.95
CA ALA A 140 11.26 15.31 -31.07
C ALA A 140 11.72 13.90 -31.50
N CYS A 141 12.00 13.02 -30.53
CA CYS A 141 12.44 11.66 -30.79
C CYS A 141 11.37 10.76 -31.44
N ALA A 142 10.09 10.98 -31.13
CA ALA A 142 8.99 10.23 -31.72
C ALA A 142 8.73 10.68 -33.16
N TRP A 143 8.81 11.99 -33.43
CA TRP A 143 8.63 12.56 -34.75
C TRP A 143 9.67 12.08 -35.77
N VAL A 144 10.95 12.03 -35.39
CA VAL A 144 12.03 11.60 -36.31
C VAL A 144 12.14 10.08 -36.45
N CYS A 145 11.31 9.30 -35.75
CA CYS A 145 11.43 7.85 -35.73
C CYS A 145 10.88 7.24 -37.04
N PRO A 146 11.71 6.56 -37.86
CA PRO A 146 11.23 5.92 -39.08
C PRO A 146 10.30 4.73 -38.82
N SER A 147 10.31 4.19 -37.60
CA SER A 147 9.45 3.09 -37.17
C SER A 147 8.14 3.56 -36.53
N ASN A 148 7.86 4.86 -36.52
CA ASN A 148 6.71 5.49 -35.87
C ASN A 148 6.48 5.03 -34.40
N ILE A 149 7.56 4.88 -33.63
CA ILE A 149 7.46 4.45 -32.22
C ILE A 149 7.08 5.67 -31.36
N PRO A 150 6.00 5.60 -30.56
CA PRO A 150 5.56 6.70 -29.71
C PRO A 150 6.41 6.82 -28.43
N LEU A 151 7.71 7.10 -28.59
CA LEU A 151 8.72 7.10 -27.51
C LEU A 151 8.30 7.92 -26.28
N VAL A 152 7.71 9.10 -26.49
CA VAL A 152 7.28 9.98 -25.39
C VAL A 152 6.18 9.36 -24.53
N GLN A 153 5.28 8.55 -25.12
CA GLN A 153 4.23 7.87 -24.34
C GLN A 153 4.85 6.86 -23.37
N TYR A 154 5.82 6.06 -23.84
CA TYR A 154 6.56 5.13 -23.01
C TYR A 154 7.33 5.84 -21.89
N PHE A 155 7.96 6.99 -22.18
CA PHE A 155 8.69 7.75 -21.16
C PHE A 155 7.77 8.41 -20.13
N ARG A 156 6.60 8.90 -20.55
CA ARG A 156 5.57 9.43 -19.64
C ARG A 156 5.06 8.36 -18.69
N GLN A 157 4.76 7.17 -19.23
CA GLN A 157 4.35 6.02 -18.42
C GLN A 157 5.44 5.64 -17.43
N GLU A 158 6.67 5.45 -17.90
CA GLU A 158 7.81 5.05 -17.06
C GLU A 158 8.07 6.05 -15.93
N LYS A 159 8.05 7.36 -16.21
CA LYS A 159 8.17 8.39 -15.18
C LYS A 159 7.04 8.34 -14.16
N ALA A 160 5.81 8.11 -14.61
CA ALA A 160 4.65 8.00 -13.72
C ALA A 160 4.79 6.78 -12.80
N GLU A 161 5.28 5.65 -13.32
CA GLU A 161 5.55 4.43 -12.56
C GLU A 161 6.67 4.65 -11.53
N ILE A 162 7.81 5.24 -11.92
CA ILE A 162 8.90 5.61 -11.00
C ILE A 162 8.39 6.57 -9.91
N ALA A 163 7.58 7.56 -10.27
CA ALA A 163 6.99 8.48 -9.31
C ALA A 163 6.04 7.79 -8.33
N ALA A 164 5.25 6.82 -8.79
CA ALA A 164 4.37 6.02 -7.95
C ALA A 164 5.18 5.18 -6.95
N ILE A 165 6.25 4.51 -7.41
CA ILE A 165 7.18 3.75 -6.56
C ILE A 165 7.77 4.64 -5.47
N HIS A 166 8.35 5.79 -5.84
CA HIS A 166 8.91 6.73 -4.86
C HIS A 166 7.85 7.25 -3.87
N GLN A 167 6.62 7.46 -4.32
CA GLN A 167 5.54 7.91 -3.44
C GLN A 167 5.13 6.80 -2.44
N GLU A 168 5.10 5.55 -2.87
CA GLU A 168 4.85 4.40 -2.00
C GLU A 168 5.97 4.19 -0.99
N GLU A 169 7.23 4.29 -1.41
CA GLU A 169 8.40 4.23 -0.53
C GLU A 169 8.36 5.32 0.53
N LYS A 170 8.02 6.56 0.15
CA LYS A 170 7.87 7.67 1.09
C LYS A 170 6.74 7.40 2.09
N ARG A 171 5.57 6.93 1.64
CA ARG A 171 4.45 6.56 2.52
C ARG A 171 4.83 5.42 3.46
N ALA A 172 5.57 4.42 2.98
CA ALA A 172 6.05 3.30 3.78
C ALA A 172 7.07 3.74 4.84
N ALA A 173 8.00 4.64 4.48
CA ALA A 173 8.95 5.23 5.40
C ALA A 173 8.26 6.05 6.50
N GLU A 174 7.28 6.89 6.14
CA GLU A 174 6.48 7.65 7.10
C GLU A 174 5.67 6.74 8.03
N ALA A 175 5.08 5.66 7.50
CA ALA A 175 4.35 4.68 8.31
C ALA A 175 5.29 3.93 9.27
N LYS A 176 6.47 3.51 8.81
CA LYS A 176 7.50 2.87 9.64
C LYS A 176 7.97 3.79 10.77
N ALA A 177 8.26 5.06 10.46
CA ALA A 177 8.66 6.04 11.47
C ALA A 177 7.58 6.25 12.54
N ARG A 178 6.29 6.30 12.14
CA ARG A 178 5.16 6.39 13.10
C ARG A 178 5.05 5.14 13.98
N PHE A 179 5.24 3.96 13.39
CA PHE A 179 5.19 2.69 14.12
C PHE A 179 6.33 2.60 15.14
N GLU A 180 7.56 2.89 14.73
CA GLU A 180 8.74 2.88 15.59
C GLU A 180 8.60 3.90 16.73
N ALA A 181 8.10 5.11 16.46
CA ALA A 181 7.84 6.12 17.48
C ALA A 181 6.79 5.65 18.52
N ARG A 182 5.73 4.96 18.07
CA ARG A 182 4.72 4.37 18.96
C ARG A 182 5.31 3.24 19.80
N GLN A 183 6.12 2.39 19.19
CA GLN A 183 6.76 1.27 19.88
C GLN A 183 7.74 1.76 20.95
N ALA A 184 8.58 2.74 20.62
CA ALA A 184 9.46 3.40 21.57
C ALA A 184 8.72 4.09 22.73
N ARG A 185 7.51 4.63 22.50
CA ARG A 185 6.67 5.16 23.59
C ARG A 185 6.15 4.05 24.50
N LEU A 186 5.63 2.96 23.91
CA LEU A 186 5.12 1.82 24.68
C LEU A 186 6.21 1.12 25.49
N GLU A 187 7.42 0.99 24.95
CA GLU A 187 8.57 0.42 25.64
C GLU A 187 9.02 1.30 26.81
N ARG A 188 9.07 2.63 26.63
CA ARG A 188 9.35 3.58 27.72
C ARG A 188 8.29 3.51 28.82
N GLU A 189 7.01 3.44 28.47
CA GLU A 189 5.94 3.29 29.45
C GLU A 189 6.02 1.94 30.20
N LYS A 190 6.32 0.84 29.50
CA LYS A 190 6.52 -0.48 30.12
C LYS A 190 7.71 -0.48 31.06
N ALA A 191 8.85 0.08 30.65
CA ALA A 191 10.05 0.21 31.48
C ALA A 191 9.76 1.03 32.74
N ALA A 192 9.13 2.20 32.60
CA ALA A 192 8.74 3.04 33.73
C ALA A 192 7.76 2.33 34.68
N ARG A 193 6.81 1.53 34.17
CA ARG A 193 5.92 0.72 35.01
C ARG A 193 6.67 -0.37 35.76
N LEU A 194 7.60 -1.07 35.10
CA LEU A 194 8.43 -2.09 35.74
C LEU A 194 9.34 -1.48 36.81
N GLU A 195 9.91 -0.30 36.58
CA GLU A 195 10.70 0.42 37.58
C GLU A 195 9.86 0.86 38.78
N ARG A 196 8.63 1.37 38.55
CA ARG A 196 7.67 1.64 39.64
C ARG A 196 7.33 0.37 40.41
N HIS A 197 7.13 -0.75 39.73
CA HIS A 197 6.83 -2.02 40.41
C HIS A 197 8.04 -2.57 41.17
N LYS A 198 9.26 -2.42 40.64
CA LYS A 198 10.51 -2.79 41.34
C LYS A 198 10.77 -1.94 42.57
N SER A 199 10.55 -0.63 42.48
CA SER A 199 10.72 0.30 43.60
C SER A 199 9.61 0.15 44.65
N ALA A 200 8.38 -0.17 44.24
CA ALA A 200 7.29 -0.51 45.15
C ALA A 200 7.40 -1.90 45.77
N ALA A 201 8.13 -2.84 45.12
CA ALA A 201 8.55 -4.09 45.72
C ALA A 201 9.67 -3.82 46.75
N VAL A 202 9.30 -3.15 47.84
CA VAL A 202 10.09 -3.03 49.05
C VAL A 202 10.43 -4.45 49.48
N GLN A 203 11.70 -4.81 49.35
CA GLN A 203 12.22 -6.02 49.99
C GLN A 203 12.00 -5.85 51.50
N PRO A 204 11.40 -6.84 52.20
CA PRO A 204 11.26 -6.74 53.64
C PRO A 204 12.64 -6.48 54.23
N ALA A 205 12.72 -5.47 55.11
CA ALA A 205 13.97 -5.14 55.79
C ALA A 205 14.47 -6.38 56.53
N ALA A 206 15.79 -6.51 56.75
CA ALA A 206 16.36 -7.72 57.35
C ALA A 206 15.64 -8.18 58.65
N LYS A 207 15.14 -7.23 59.44
CA LYS A 207 14.35 -7.47 60.66
C LYS A 207 12.97 -8.12 60.42
N ASP A 208 12.33 -7.86 59.28
CA ASP A 208 11.01 -8.41 58.97
C ASP A 208 11.10 -9.88 58.53
N LYS A 209 12.23 -10.30 57.95
CA LYS A 209 12.46 -11.71 57.54
C LYS A 209 12.53 -12.64 58.75
N ASP A 210 13.17 -12.20 59.83
CA ASP A 210 13.26 -12.97 61.08
C ASP A 210 11.89 -13.09 61.76
N ALA A 211 11.09 -12.02 61.75
CA ALA A 211 9.73 -12.03 62.29
C ALA A 211 8.79 -12.98 61.52
N ILE A 212 8.90 -13.01 60.18
CA ILE A 212 8.10 -13.90 59.32
C ILE A 212 8.52 -15.36 59.50
N ALA A 213 9.81 -15.66 59.62
CA ALA A 213 10.31 -17.01 59.91
C ALA A 213 9.81 -17.53 61.28
N ALA A 214 9.84 -16.67 62.31
CA ALA A 214 9.30 -16.99 63.64
C ALA A 214 7.77 -17.18 63.66
N ALA A 215 7.04 -16.52 62.76
CA ALA A 215 5.59 -16.72 62.62
C ALA A 215 5.27 -18.04 61.91
N LEU A 216 6.03 -18.42 60.88
CA LEU A 216 5.88 -19.69 60.16
C LEU A 216 6.21 -20.91 61.05
N ALA A 217 7.21 -20.79 61.94
CA ALA A 217 7.50 -21.81 62.94
C ALA A 217 6.30 -22.05 63.87
N ARG A 218 5.66 -20.98 64.36
CA ARG A 218 4.47 -21.05 65.22
C ARG A 218 3.24 -21.65 64.53
N VAL A 219 3.08 -21.44 63.22
CA VAL A 219 1.99 -22.07 62.45
C VAL A 219 2.25 -23.56 62.24
N LYS A 220 3.50 -23.96 62.00
CA LYS A 220 3.89 -25.38 61.92
C LYS A 220 3.68 -26.10 63.26
N GLU A 221 4.02 -25.46 64.37
CA GLU A 221 3.76 -26.01 65.72
C GLU A 221 2.26 -26.17 66.00
N LYS A 222 1.42 -25.20 65.58
CA LYS A 222 -0.04 -25.33 65.69
C LYS A 222 -0.63 -26.40 64.78
N GLN A 223 -0.08 -26.62 63.59
CA GLN A 223 -0.46 -27.73 62.72
C GLN A 223 -0.04 -29.09 63.31
N ALA A 224 1.13 -29.17 63.94
CA ALA A 224 1.55 -30.36 64.66
C ALA A 224 0.61 -30.66 65.85
N GLN A 225 0.15 -29.64 66.57
CA GLN A 225 -0.82 -29.78 67.66
C GLN A 225 -2.26 -30.10 67.21
N ALA A 226 -2.62 -29.81 65.95
CA ALA A 226 -3.93 -30.14 65.39
C ALA A 226 -4.08 -31.62 64.95
N THR A 227 -3.05 -32.44 65.13
CA THR A 227 -3.03 -33.86 64.73
C THR A 227 -3.39 -34.80 65.90
N GLN A 228 -4.33 -34.41 66.77
CA GLN A 228 -4.95 -35.37 67.70
C GLN A 228 -6.24 -35.92 67.07
N PRO A 229 -6.44 -37.25 67.04
CA PRO A 229 -7.59 -37.85 66.37
C PRO A 229 -8.87 -37.55 67.16
N ILE A 230 -9.86 -36.96 66.49
CA ILE A 230 -11.20 -36.75 67.02
C ILE A 230 -11.92 -38.12 66.99
N VAL A 231 -12.16 -38.72 68.15
CA VAL A 231 -12.95 -39.95 68.29
C VAL A 231 -14.44 -39.59 68.24
N ILE A 232 -15.12 -39.97 67.15
CA ILE A 232 -16.57 -39.81 66.98
C ILE A 232 -17.24 -41.07 67.56
N LYS A 233 -17.98 -40.94 68.66
CA LYS A 233 -18.93 -41.99 69.10
C LYS A 233 -20.18 -41.92 68.23
N ALA A 234 -20.55 -43.03 67.61
CA ALA A 234 -21.70 -43.11 66.70
C ALA A 234 -23.02 -42.90 67.46
N GLY A 235 -23.78 -41.84 67.12
CA GLY A 235 -25.17 -41.67 67.54
C GLY A 235 -25.66 -40.25 67.82
N GLU A 236 -24.78 -39.29 68.13
CA GLU A 236 -25.19 -37.91 68.48
C GLU A 236 -24.75 -36.88 67.42
N ARG A 237 -25.67 -35.98 67.06
CA ARG A 237 -25.38 -34.84 66.17
C ARG A 237 -24.49 -33.84 66.92
N PRO A 238 -23.31 -33.46 66.39
CA PRO A 238 -22.49 -32.42 67.01
C PRO A 238 -23.25 -31.11 67.05
N ASP A 239 -23.46 -30.56 68.25
CA ASP A 239 -24.20 -29.32 68.46
C ASP A 239 -23.35 -28.10 68.03
N ASN A 240 -23.25 -27.90 66.71
CA ASN A 240 -22.50 -26.81 66.07
C ASN A 240 -23.22 -25.45 66.16
N SER A 241 -24.27 -25.34 66.99
CA SER A 241 -25.04 -24.10 67.21
C SER A 241 -24.16 -22.94 67.69
N ALA A 242 -23.19 -23.20 68.58
CA ALA A 242 -22.25 -22.19 69.07
C ALA A 242 -21.31 -21.65 67.98
N ILE A 243 -20.87 -22.49 67.04
CA ILE A 243 -20.00 -22.11 65.92
C ILE A 243 -20.80 -21.28 64.89
N ILE A 244 -22.06 -21.64 64.65
CA ILE A 244 -22.96 -20.90 63.75
C ILE A 244 -23.26 -19.52 64.32
N ALA A 245 -23.59 -19.42 65.62
CA ALA A 245 -23.82 -18.14 66.31
C ALA A 245 -22.57 -17.22 66.27
N ALA A 246 -21.38 -17.77 66.48
CA ALA A 246 -20.12 -17.01 66.40
C ALA A 246 -19.83 -16.51 64.97
N ARG A 247 -20.22 -17.29 63.94
CA ARG A 247 -20.06 -16.91 62.53
C ARG A 247 -21.05 -15.81 62.12
N GLU A 248 -22.29 -15.89 62.60
CA GLU A 248 -23.29 -14.84 62.38
C GLU A 248 -22.93 -13.54 63.10
N ALA A 249 -22.43 -13.61 64.33
CA ALA A 249 -21.94 -12.45 65.07
C ALA A 249 -20.78 -11.74 64.32
N ARG A 250 -19.82 -12.50 63.77
CA ARG A 250 -18.75 -11.93 62.93
C ARG A 250 -19.28 -11.30 61.63
N LYS A 251 -20.27 -11.93 61.00
CA LYS A 251 -20.89 -11.40 59.77
C LYS A 251 -21.74 -10.15 60.04
N ALA A 252 -22.32 -10.04 61.24
CA ALA A 252 -23.02 -8.84 61.70
C ALA A 252 -22.04 -7.70 62.01
N GLN A 253 -20.93 -7.98 62.70
CA GLN A 253 -19.87 -6.98 62.96
C GLN A 253 -19.22 -6.47 61.66
N ALA A 254 -19.00 -7.35 60.67
CA ALA A 254 -18.47 -6.93 59.37
C ALA A 254 -19.46 -6.03 58.60
N ARG A 255 -20.76 -6.33 58.66
CA ARG A 255 -21.80 -5.49 58.06
C ARG A 255 -21.95 -4.14 58.80
N ALA A 256 -21.84 -4.13 60.12
CA ALA A 256 -21.83 -2.88 60.90
C ALA A 256 -20.64 -1.98 60.54
N LYS A 257 -19.43 -2.56 60.43
CA LYS A 257 -18.25 -1.81 60.00
C LYS A 257 -18.35 -1.32 58.55
N GLN A 258 -18.94 -2.11 57.65
CA GLN A 258 -19.23 -1.65 56.29
C GLN A 258 -20.24 -0.51 56.27
N ALA A 259 -21.28 -0.56 57.11
CA ALA A 259 -22.25 0.54 57.24
C ALA A 259 -21.61 1.82 57.82
N GLU A 260 -20.70 1.72 58.80
CA GLU A 260 -19.92 2.87 59.30
C GLU A 260 -18.97 3.45 58.25
N LEU A 261 -18.30 2.59 57.48
CA LEU A 261 -17.48 3.01 56.33
C LEU A 261 -18.32 3.66 55.22
N GLN A 262 -19.58 3.28 55.07
CA GLN A 262 -20.49 3.89 54.11
C GLN A 262 -21.00 5.24 54.61
N GLN A 263 -21.36 5.36 55.89
CA GLN A 263 -21.77 6.63 56.51
C GLN A 263 -20.64 7.68 56.53
N THR A 264 -19.38 7.25 56.67
CA THR A 264 -18.22 8.16 56.58
C THR A 264 -17.94 8.63 55.15
N ASN A 265 -18.21 7.79 54.14
CA ASN A 265 -18.16 8.19 52.72
C ASN A 265 -19.35 9.08 52.32
N ASP A 266 -20.53 8.87 52.89
CA ASP A 266 -21.71 9.70 52.66
C ASP A 266 -21.60 11.07 53.37
N ALA A 267 -20.99 11.13 54.56
CA ALA A 267 -20.68 12.41 55.22
C ALA A 267 -19.58 13.20 54.48
N ALA A 268 -18.63 12.53 53.80
CA ALA A 268 -17.60 13.18 52.98
C ALA A 268 -18.11 13.65 51.59
N THR A 269 -19.29 13.19 51.13
CA THR A 269 -19.86 13.58 49.84
C THR A 269 -20.84 14.75 49.89
N VAL A 270 -21.21 15.23 51.09
CA VAL A 270 -22.09 16.41 51.29
C VAL A 270 -21.28 17.73 51.40
N ALA A 271 -19.95 17.69 51.34
CA ALA A 271 -19.08 18.87 51.50
C ALA A 271 -18.20 19.24 50.28
N ASP A 272 -18.43 18.70 49.08
CA ASP A 272 -17.67 19.12 47.87
C ASP A 272 -18.58 19.75 46.78
N PRO A 273 -18.63 21.09 46.67
CA PRO A 273 -19.45 21.81 45.69
C PRO A 273 -19.03 21.60 44.22
N ARG A 274 -17.89 20.93 43.95
CA ARG A 274 -17.42 20.69 42.57
C ARG A 274 -18.11 19.50 41.90
N LYS A 275 -18.59 18.52 42.67
CA LYS A 275 -19.19 17.29 42.11
C LYS A 275 -20.63 17.53 41.64
N THR A 276 -21.41 18.31 42.40
CA THR A 276 -22.75 18.79 41.99
C THR A 276 -22.69 19.69 40.75
N ALA A 277 -21.63 20.49 40.59
CA ALA A 277 -21.44 21.33 39.41
C ALA A 277 -21.19 20.51 38.12
N VAL A 278 -20.47 19.39 38.22
CA VAL A 278 -20.18 18.50 37.08
C VAL A 278 -21.43 17.71 36.66
N GLU A 279 -22.24 17.25 37.61
CA GLU A 279 -23.51 16.57 37.31
C GLU A 279 -24.56 17.52 36.71
N ALA A 280 -24.63 18.76 37.20
CA ALA A 280 -25.45 19.80 36.59
C ALA A 280 -24.99 20.17 35.17
N ALA A 281 -23.67 20.15 34.90
CA ALA A 281 -23.13 20.38 33.56
C ALA A 281 -23.44 19.24 32.59
N ILE A 282 -23.39 17.98 33.05
CA ILE A 282 -23.74 16.80 32.25
C ILE A 282 -25.26 16.76 31.97
N ALA A 283 -26.09 17.17 32.93
CA ALA A 283 -27.54 17.30 32.71
C ALA A 283 -27.88 18.37 31.66
N ARG A 284 -27.20 19.53 31.70
CA ARG A 284 -27.36 20.60 30.68
C ARG A 284 -26.85 20.16 29.30
N ALA A 285 -25.76 19.39 29.25
CA ALA A 285 -25.24 18.85 28.00
C ALA A 285 -26.19 17.79 27.39
N LYS A 286 -26.84 16.96 28.22
CA LYS A 286 -27.86 16.01 27.78
C LYS A 286 -29.14 16.71 27.31
N ALA A 287 -29.59 17.76 28.01
CA ALA A 287 -30.74 18.57 27.60
C ALA A 287 -30.52 19.24 26.23
N ARG A 288 -29.33 19.85 26.02
CA ARG A 288 -28.97 20.42 24.71
C ARG A 288 -28.90 19.38 23.60
N LYS A 289 -28.46 18.15 23.90
CA LYS A 289 -28.39 17.06 22.91
C LYS A 289 -29.79 16.54 22.53
N LEU A 290 -30.76 16.61 23.43
CA LEU A 290 -32.17 16.30 23.17
C LEU A 290 -32.89 17.43 22.39
N GLU A 291 -32.62 18.69 22.71
CA GLU A 291 -33.14 19.84 21.95
C GLU A 291 -32.58 19.88 20.52
N GLN A 292 -31.31 19.54 20.33
CA GLN A 292 -30.68 19.48 19.00
C GLN A 292 -31.15 18.27 18.16
N GLN A 293 -31.72 17.24 18.80
CA GLN A 293 -32.40 16.14 18.11
C GLN A 293 -33.85 16.47 17.74
N GLN A 294 -34.51 17.39 18.47
CA GLN A 294 -35.87 17.86 18.14
C GLN A 294 -35.89 19.02 17.14
N ALA A 295 -34.85 19.86 17.11
CA ALA A 295 -34.70 20.94 16.12
C ALA A 295 -34.39 20.45 14.69
N ASN A 296 -34.12 19.15 14.51
CA ASN A 296 -33.81 18.55 13.20
C ASN A 296 -34.95 17.64 12.67
N ALA A 297 -36.19 17.85 13.14
CA ALA A 297 -37.34 17.05 12.73
C ALA A 297 -38.48 17.91 12.15
N LYS A 298 -38.55 17.96 10.80
CA LYS A 298 -39.77 17.88 9.96
C LYS A 298 -39.41 17.94 8.46
N PRO A 299 -40.17 17.32 7.52
CA PRO A 299 -41.10 16.19 7.59
C PRO A 299 -40.64 14.99 6.71
N GLU A 300 -41.30 13.84 6.89
CA GLU A 300 -41.17 12.62 6.06
C GLU A 300 -41.61 12.86 4.61
N GLU A 301 -40.82 12.37 3.64
CA GLU A 301 -41.22 11.44 2.55
C GLU A 301 -40.21 11.48 1.38
N GLN A 302 -39.29 10.51 1.34
CA GLN A 302 -38.79 9.79 0.14
C GLN A 302 -37.62 8.90 0.55
N VAL A 303 -37.78 7.60 0.34
CA VAL A 303 -36.75 6.58 0.59
C VAL A 303 -35.63 6.76 -0.43
N ASP A 304 -34.42 7.07 0.05
CA ASP A 304 -33.24 7.35 -0.76
C ASP A 304 -32.86 6.14 -1.67
N PRO A 305 -32.97 6.27 -3.01
CA PRO A 305 -32.76 5.17 -3.96
C PRO A 305 -31.33 4.60 -3.94
N ARG A 306 -30.37 5.35 -3.37
CA ARG A 306 -28.96 4.95 -3.32
C ARG A 306 -28.69 3.87 -2.28
N LYS A 307 -29.43 3.85 -1.17
CA LYS A 307 -29.22 2.85 -0.10
C LYS A 307 -29.78 1.47 -0.51
N ALA A 308 -30.92 1.47 -1.19
CA ALA A 308 -31.51 0.26 -1.78
C ALA A 308 -30.66 -0.29 -2.94
N ALA A 309 -30.04 0.58 -3.76
CA ALA A 309 -29.13 0.15 -4.82
C ALA A 309 -27.86 -0.52 -4.28
N VAL A 310 -27.32 -0.04 -3.16
CA VAL A 310 -26.13 -0.62 -2.52
C VAL A 310 -26.45 -1.96 -1.85
N GLU A 311 -27.60 -2.11 -1.21
CA GLU A 311 -28.04 -3.41 -0.66
C GLU A 311 -28.33 -4.43 -1.77
N ALA A 312 -28.94 -4.00 -2.88
CA ALA A 312 -29.13 -4.86 -4.06
C ALA A 312 -27.81 -5.26 -4.73
N ALA A 313 -26.79 -4.39 -4.73
CA ALA A 313 -25.45 -4.72 -5.25
C ALA A 313 -24.72 -5.70 -4.33
N ILE A 314 -24.84 -5.56 -3.01
CA ILE A 314 -24.25 -6.49 -2.04
C ILE A 314 -24.94 -7.85 -2.09
N ALA A 315 -26.26 -7.90 -2.30
CA ALA A 315 -27.01 -9.13 -2.50
C ALA A 315 -26.59 -9.86 -3.79
N ARG A 316 -26.41 -9.13 -4.90
CA ARG A 316 -25.92 -9.70 -6.17
C ARG A 316 -24.47 -10.19 -6.08
N ALA A 317 -23.62 -9.48 -5.35
CA ALA A 317 -22.24 -9.90 -5.11
C ALA A 317 -22.16 -11.16 -4.24
N LYS A 318 -23.05 -11.30 -3.25
CA LYS A 318 -23.16 -12.52 -2.43
C LYS A 318 -23.74 -13.69 -3.22
N ALA A 319 -24.74 -13.47 -4.08
CA ALA A 319 -25.30 -14.49 -4.97
C ALA A 319 -24.25 -15.01 -5.96
N ARG A 320 -23.49 -14.12 -6.61
CA ARG A 320 -22.38 -14.51 -7.50
C ARG A 320 -21.28 -15.29 -6.78
N LYS A 321 -20.99 -14.95 -5.53
CA LYS A 321 -19.98 -15.65 -4.72
C LYS A 321 -20.44 -17.04 -4.29
N LEU A 322 -21.75 -17.24 -4.09
CA LEU A 322 -22.37 -18.55 -3.83
C LEU A 322 -22.46 -19.40 -5.11
N GLU A 323 -22.78 -18.80 -6.26
CA GLU A 323 -22.76 -19.48 -7.57
C GLU A 323 -21.34 -19.90 -7.97
N GLN A 324 -20.32 -19.06 -7.73
CA GLN A 324 -18.92 -19.44 -7.96
C GLN A 324 -18.41 -20.53 -7.01
N GLN A 325 -19.02 -20.68 -5.83
CA GLN A 325 -18.71 -21.78 -4.91
C GLN A 325 -19.43 -23.09 -5.27
N GLN A 326 -20.59 -23.02 -5.93
CA GLN A 326 -21.29 -24.20 -6.46
C GLN A 326 -20.80 -24.63 -7.85
N ALA A 327 -20.25 -23.72 -8.65
CA ALA A 327 -19.65 -24.04 -9.95
C ALA A 327 -18.26 -24.70 -9.85
N ASN A 328 -17.68 -24.82 -8.65
CA ASN A 328 -16.35 -25.40 -8.42
C ASN A 328 -16.40 -26.75 -7.67
N ALA A 329 -17.55 -27.43 -7.66
CA ALA A 329 -17.65 -28.86 -7.39
C ALA A 329 -17.75 -29.59 -8.74
N GLU A 330 -16.73 -30.39 -9.05
CA GLU A 330 -16.43 -31.03 -10.34
C GLU A 330 -17.56 -31.87 -10.96
N PRO A 331 -17.43 -32.15 -12.28
CA PRO A 331 -17.44 -33.53 -12.74
C PRO A 331 -16.06 -33.97 -13.25
N GLU A 332 -15.76 -35.23 -12.95
CA GLU A 332 -14.52 -35.96 -13.22
C GLU A 332 -14.11 -36.03 -14.71
N GLU A 333 -12.81 -36.29 -14.89
CA GLU A 333 -12.17 -37.07 -15.96
C GLU A 333 -11.81 -36.39 -17.30
N LYS A 334 -10.55 -35.95 -17.38
CA LYS A 334 -9.59 -36.38 -18.45
C LYS A 334 -8.15 -36.07 -18.01
N VAL A 335 -7.40 -37.12 -17.70
CA VAL A 335 -5.97 -37.05 -17.43
C VAL A 335 -5.22 -36.71 -18.73
N ASP A 336 -4.62 -35.52 -18.76
CA ASP A 336 -3.86 -35.01 -19.90
C ASP A 336 -2.57 -35.86 -20.12
N PRO A 337 -2.41 -36.53 -21.29
CA PRO A 337 -1.31 -37.45 -21.56
C PRO A 337 0.09 -36.82 -21.48
N ARG A 338 0.19 -35.49 -21.53
CA ARG A 338 1.47 -34.77 -21.38
C ARG A 338 2.01 -34.76 -19.96
N LYS A 339 1.15 -34.78 -18.94
CA LYS A 339 1.58 -34.72 -17.54
C LYS A 339 2.22 -36.04 -17.08
N ALA A 340 1.67 -37.17 -17.52
CA ALA A 340 2.25 -38.50 -17.31
C ALA A 340 3.59 -38.70 -18.06
N ALA A 341 3.73 -38.13 -19.26
CA ALA A 341 4.98 -38.19 -20.02
C ALA A 341 6.13 -37.43 -19.34
N VAL A 342 5.82 -36.27 -18.73
CA VAL A 342 6.81 -35.45 -17.99
C VAL A 342 7.21 -36.14 -16.68
N GLU A 343 6.28 -36.74 -15.95
CA GLU A 343 6.62 -37.51 -14.74
C GLU A 343 7.44 -38.78 -15.05
N ALA A 344 7.13 -39.48 -16.15
CA ALA A 344 7.92 -40.62 -16.61
C ALA A 344 9.33 -40.21 -17.09
N ALA A 345 9.52 -39.00 -17.61
CA ALA A 345 10.83 -38.47 -17.98
C ALA A 345 11.65 -38.07 -16.74
N ILE A 346 11.02 -37.46 -15.74
CA ILE A 346 11.66 -37.09 -14.47
C ILE A 346 12.06 -38.35 -13.68
N ALA A 347 11.22 -39.40 -13.70
CA ALA A 347 11.55 -40.69 -13.08
C ALA A 347 12.74 -41.39 -13.77
N ARG A 348 12.80 -41.37 -15.10
CA ARG A 348 13.94 -41.92 -15.87
C ARG A 348 15.24 -41.13 -15.65
N ALA A 349 15.16 -39.80 -15.51
CA ALA A 349 16.30 -38.97 -15.18
C ALA A 349 16.82 -39.21 -13.74
N LYS A 350 15.92 -39.44 -12.78
CA LYS A 350 16.29 -39.80 -11.40
C LYS A 350 16.89 -41.21 -11.32
N ALA A 351 16.35 -42.18 -12.06
CA ALA A 351 16.92 -43.53 -12.14
C ALA A 351 18.34 -43.53 -12.75
N ARG A 352 18.57 -42.78 -13.84
CA ARG A 352 19.92 -42.63 -14.43
C ARG A 352 20.93 -41.95 -13.50
N LYS A 353 20.49 -40.98 -12.68
CA LYS A 353 21.35 -40.36 -11.64
C LYS A 353 21.70 -41.34 -10.51
N LEU A 354 20.80 -42.25 -10.16
CA LEU A 354 21.06 -43.27 -9.13
C LEU A 354 21.95 -44.41 -9.65
N GLU A 355 21.89 -44.74 -10.93
CA GLU A 355 22.81 -45.73 -11.53
C GLU A 355 24.22 -45.17 -11.78
N THR A 356 24.34 -43.91 -12.19
CA THR A 356 25.66 -43.24 -12.29
C THR A 356 26.32 -43.04 -10.93
N ALA A 357 25.55 -42.95 -9.84
CA ALA A 357 26.07 -42.90 -8.48
C ALA A 357 26.52 -44.28 -7.93
N LYS A 358 26.05 -45.41 -8.50
CA LYS A 358 26.45 -46.77 -8.10
C LYS A 358 27.60 -47.35 -8.93
N GLY A 359 27.97 -46.70 -10.05
CA GLY A 359 29.10 -47.10 -10.91
C GLY A 359 30.48 -46.59 -10.48
N GLN A 360 30.59 -45.77 -9.44
CA GLN A 360 31.86 -45.24 -8.92
C GLN A 360 32.19 -45.81 -7.52
N CYS A 361 32.18 -47.13 -7.39
CA CYS A 361 32.81 -47.82 -6.27
C CYS A 361 33.32 -49.19 -6.72
N GLY A 362 34.41 -49.19 -7.49
CA GLY A 362 35.09 -50.41 -7.90
C GLY A 362 36.33 -50.11 -8.72
N THR A 363 37.49 -50.56 -8.22
CA THR A 363 38.84 -50.56 -8.82
C THR A 363 39.78 -49.38 -8.50
N ARG A 364 40.50 -49.51 -7.38
CA ARG A 364 41.86 -48.98 -7.17
C ARG A 364 42.87 -50.11 -7.42
N ARG A 365 44.08 -49.74 -7.87
CA ARG A 365 45.27 -50.53 -8.30
C ARG A 365 45.22 -50.81 -9.80
N THR A 366 46.15 -50.35 -10.63
CA THR A 366 47.60 -50.16 -10.52
C THR A 366 48.00 -48.93 -11.36
N GLY A 367 48.91 -48.05 -10.97
CA GLY A 367 50.34 -48.22 -11.16
C GLY A 367 50.91 -47.10 -12.07
N ARG A 368 51.98 -46.47 -11.59
CA ARG A 368 53.00 -45.69 -12.34
C ARG A 368 52.65 -44.32 -12.94
N SER A 369 53.06 -43.32 -12.17
CA SER A 369 53.94 -42.21 -12.60
C SER A 369 54.66 -42.37 -13.94
N ALA A 370 54.56 -41.36 -14.82
CA ALA A 370 55.70 -40.80 -15.57
C ALA A 370 55.28 -39.56 -16.39
N GLN A 371 55.93 -38.45 -16.06
CA GLN A 371 56.59 -37.51 -16.99
C GLN A 371 55.79 -36.79 -18.09
N SER A 372 55.72 -35.47 -17.87
CA SER A 372 56.07 -34.42 -18.83
C SER A 372 56.79 -34.87 -20.11
N ARG A 373 56.31 -34.42 -21.27
CA ARG A 373 57.04 -33.51 -22.20
C ARG A 373 56.36 -33.40 -23.58
N ARG A 374 56.30 -32.13 -24.01
CA ARG A 374 56.66 -31.60 -25.35
C ARG A 374 55.69 -31.74 -26.55
N ARG A 375 55.35 -30.54 -27.03
CA ARG A 375 55.58 -29.98 -28.38
C ARG A 375 54.73 -30.46 -29.56
N SER A 376 54.12 -29.44 -30.17
CA SER A 376 54.25 -29.05 -31.59
C SER A 376 53.53 -29.94 -32.61
N ARG A 377 52.62 -29.32 -33.39
CA ARG A 377 52.95 -28.86 -34.75
C ARG A 377 51.79 -28.07 -35.35
N TYR A 378 52.20 -27.09 -36.14
CA TYR A 378 51.42 -26.13 -36.91
C TYR A 378 51.42 -26.58 -38.38
N CYS A 379 50.24 -26.47 -39.04
CA CYS A 379 49.98 -26.34 -40.49
C CYS A 379 50.47 -27.41 -41.49
N PRO A 380 50.06 -27.35 -42.78
CA PRO A 380 48.78 -26.93 -43.40
C PRO A 380 48.31 -27.93 -44.50
N CYS A 381 47.13 -27.77 -45.09
CA CYS A 381 46.97 -27.95 -46.56
C CYS A 381 45.64 -27.45 -47.12
N GLN A 382 45.76 -26.87 -48.32
CA GLN A 382 44.76 -26.28 -49.21
C GLN A 382 44.01 -27.32 -50.06
N SER A 383 43.09 -26.80 -50.89
CA SER A 383 42.50 -27.33 -52.14
C SER A 383 41.01 -27.72 -51.98
N THR A 384 40.04 -27.36 -52.83
CA THR A 384 40.03 -26.74 -54.17
C THR A 384 38.56 -26.54 -54.60
N GLN A 385 38.34 -25.62 -55.58
CA GLN A 385 37.33 -25.66 -56.65
C GLN A 385 35.84 -25.38 -56.28
N ALA A 386 35.01 -24.72 -57.11
CA ALA A 386 35.14 -24.17 -58.47
C ALA A 386 34.07 -23.09 -58.69
N GLY A 387 34.36 -22.12 -59.55
CA GLY A 387 33.39 -21.16 -60.10
C GLY A 387 33.52 -21.12 -61.62
N THR A 388 32.40 -21.25 -62.32
CA THR A 388 32.22 -20.91 -63.74
C THR A 388 30.74 -20.69 -64.01
N ALA A 389 30.38 -19.52 -64.55
CA ALA A 389 29.54 -19.35 -65.75
C ALA A 389 28.93 -17.94 -65.80
N THR A 390 29.50 -17.10 -66.66
CA THR A 390 28.80 -16.01 -67.36
C THR A 390 28.45 -16.52 -68.75
N GLY A 391 27.22 -16.25 -69.17
CA GLY A 391 26.67 -16.47 -70.51
C GLY A 391 25.28 -15.86 -70.57
#